data_AF-A0A0M2CU43-F1
#
_entry.id   AF-A0A0M2CU43-F1
#
_cell.length_a   1.000
_cell.length_b   1.000
_cell.length_c   1.000
_cell.angle_alpha   90.00
_cell.angle_beta   90.00
_cell.angle_gamma   90.00
#
_symmetry.space_group_name_H-M   'P 1'
#
loop_
_entity.id
_entity.type
_entity.pdbx_description
1 polymer ?
#
loop_
_entity_poly.entity_id
_entity_poly.type
_entity_poly.pdbx_seq_one_letter_code
_entity_poly.pdbx_strand_id
1 'polypeptide(L)' 'MAVIPEQVDEFTCASCFLVRHRSQLARQSGETRYCTDCEG' A
#
# COMPACT_ATOMS: atom_id res chain seq x y z
N MET A 1 8.80 27.26 -3.28
CA MET A 1 8.06 26.12 -3.86
C MET A 1 8.40 24.91 -3.01
N ALA A 2 7.53 24.51 -2.08
CA ALA A 2 7.79 23.29 -1.31
C ALA A 2 7.48 22.10 -2.20
N VAL A 3 8.49 21.26 -2.46
CA VAL A 3 8.30 20.00 -3.17
C VAL A 3 7.49 19.12 -2.23
N ILE A 4 6.24 18.82 -2.60
CA ILE A 4 5.45 17.81 -1.90
C ILE A 4 6.20 16.50 -2.15
N PRO A 5 6.68 15.80 -1.10
CA PRO A 5 7.33 14.51 -1.30
C PRO A 5 6.40 13.61 -2.10
N GLU A 6 7.00 12.84 -3.01
CA GLU A 6 6.36 11.72 -3.72
C GLU A 6 5.34 11.05 -2.79
N GLN A 7 4.12 10.78 -3.27
CA GLN A 7 3.05 10.23 -2.42
C GLN A 7 3.46 8.83 -1.92
N VAL A 8 4.27 8.76 -0.84
CA VAL A 8 4.82 7.53 -0.20
C VAL A 8 3.69 6.70 0.42
N ASP A 9 2.51 7.30 0.56
CA ASP A 9 1.42 6.75 1.33
C ASP A 9 0.48 5.84 0.53
N GLU A 10 0.80 5.43 -0.71
CA GLU A 10 -0.03 4.53 -1.52
C GLU A 10 0.70 3.25 -1.95
N PHE A 11 -0.03 2.14 -2.05
CA PHE A 11 0.50 0.87 -2.54
C PHE A 11 -0.54 0.02 -3.26
N THR A 12 -0.09 -0.84 -4.18
CA THR A 12 -0.95 -1.83 -4.83
C THR A 12 -0.94 -3.13 -4.05
N CYS A 13 -2.12 -3.59 -3.63
CA CYS A 13 -2.26 -4.90 -2.98
C CYS A 13 -2.03 -6.03 -4.00
N ALA A 14 -1.21 -7.01 -3.67
CA ALA A 14 -0.93 -8.14 -4.55
C ALA A 14 -2.01 -9.24 -4.53
N SER A 15 -2.95 -9.18 -3.59
CA SER A 15 -4.09 -10.11 -3.52
C SER A 15 -5.25 -9.62 -4.39
N CYS A 16 -5.71 -8.38 -4.17
CA CYS A 16 -6.86 -7.80 -4.89
C CYS A 16 -6.49 -6.83 -6.02
N PHE A 17 -5.20 -6.54 -6.22
CA PHE A 17 -4.68 -5.66 -7.28
C PHE A 17 -5.22 -4.22 -7.26
N LEU A 18 -5.77 -3.77 -6.12
CA LEU A 18 -6.26 -2.41 -5.91
C LEU A 18 -5.19 -1.52 -5.27
N VAL A 19 -5.19 -0.23 -5.65
CA VAL A 19 -4.39 0.81 -4.99
C VAL A 19 -5.05 1.18 -3.67
N ARG A 20 -4.27 1.15 -2.59
CA ARG A 20 -4.69 1.41 -1.22
C ARG A 20 -3.71 2.34 -0.54
N HIS A 21 -4.18 3.06 0.47
CA HIS A 21 -3.31 3.87 1.32
C HIS A 21 -2.46 2.95 2.22
N ARG A 22 -1.21 3.31 2.56
CA ARG A 22 -0.32 2.50 3.42
C ARG A 22 -0.91 2.24 4.80
N SER A 23 -1.86 3.07 5.24
CA SER A 23 -2.64 2.82 6.46
C SER A 23 -3.45 1.53 6.40
N GLN A 24 -3.73 1.02 5.19
CA GLN A 24 -4.42 -0.24 4.92
C GLN A 24 -3.42 -1.37 4.64
N LEU A 25 -2.12 -1.20 4.85
CA LEU A 25 -1.11 -2.27 4.68
C LEU A 25 -1.20 -3.24 5.87
N ALA A 26 -1.59 -4.48 5.61
CA ALA A 26 -1.61 -5.54 6.63
C ALA A 26 -0.30 -6.31 6.69
N ARG A 27 0.22 -6.68 5.51
CA ARG A 27 1.42 -7.49 5.40
C ARG A 27 2.28 -7.01 4.26
N GLN A 28 3.59 -7.00 4.49
CA GLN A 28 4.57 -6.79 3.45
C GLN A 28 5.54 -7.97 3.46
N SER A 29 5.70 -8.63 2.31
CA SER A 29 6.62 -9.74 2.10
C SER A 29 7.50 -9.41 0.91
N GLY A 30 8.67 -8.82 1.17
CA GLY A 30 9.56 -8.32 0.12
C GLY A 30 8.92 -7.19 -0.69
N GLU A 31 8.79 -7.40 -2.00
CA GLU A 31 8.13 -6.49 -2.94
C GLU A 31 6.60 -6.59 -2.91
N THR A 32 6.07 -7.65 -2.31
CA THR A 32 4.64 -7.94 -2.29
C THR A 32 3.97 -7.31 -1.08
N ARG A 33 2.94 -6.50 -1.30
CA ARG A 33 2.18 -5.80 -0.25
C ARG A 33 0.74 -6.28 -0.25
N TYR A 34 0.16 -6.51 0.92
CA TYR A 34 -1.19 -7.04 1.11
C TYR A 34 -1.99 -6.08 1.98
N CYS A 35 -3.23 -5.80 1.60
CA CYS A 35 -4.11 -4.92 2.36
C CYS A 35 -4.84 -5.64 3.49
N THR A 36 -5.24 -4.89 4.52
CA THR A 36 -6.03 -5.38 5.67
C THR A 36 -7.36 -6.00 5.30
N ASP A 37 -7.90 -5.67 4.13
CA ASP A 37 -9.12 -6.28 3.59
C ASP A 37 -8.88 -7.71 3.07
N CYS A 38 -7.65 -8.05 2.66
CA CYS A 38 -7.30 -9.37 2.12
C CYS A 38 -6.68 -10.32 3.15
N GLU A 39 -6.04 -9.78 4.20
CA GLU A 39 -5.44 -10.55 5.30
C GLU A 39 -6.30 -10.52 6.59
N GLY A 40 -7.48 -9.89 6.54
CA GLY A 40 -8.45 -9.78 7.63
C GLY A 40 -9.45 -10.93 7.68
#